data_AF-A0A3C1CEX0-F1
#
_entry.id   AF-A0A3C1CEX0-F1
#
_cell.length_a   1.000
_cell.length_b   1.000
_cell.length_c   1.000
_cell.angle_alpha   90.00
_cell.angle_beta   90.00
_cell.angle_gamma   90.00
#
_symmetry.space_group_name_H-M   'P 1'
#
loop_
_entity.id
_entity.type
_entity.pdbx_description
1 polymer ?
#
loop_
_entity_poly.entity_id
_entity_poly.type
_entity_poly.pdbx_seq_one_letter_code
_entity_poly.pdbx_strand_id
1 'polypeptide(L)'
;MTLATYSLPMGTFSLAGTPDPTWAQTTNPLLVQTSAVEAYIAGVRSLVQNRLDWWRSFAPGVAPPAPLIGAANPRYLTPLNVTVQANGTQATAVTLTNTISLSGGTSPGRYSVTVQETVNKGNLVISSWSLQPA
;
A
#
# COMPACT_ATOMS: atom_id res chain seq x y z
N MET A 1 -3.26 -2.22 -23.97
CA MET A 1 -2.88 -1.63 -22.66
C MET A 1 -1.40 -1.36 -22.66
N THR A 2 -0.94 -0.24 -22.10
CA THR A 2 0.48 0.15 -22.11
C THR A 2 1.01 0.37 -20.68
N LEU A 3 2.33 0.30 -20.48
CA LEU A 3 2.99 0.59 -19.20
C LEU A 3 2.63 1.98 -18.66
N ALA A 4 2.42 2.95 -19.55
CA ALA A 4 2.00 4.31 -19.20
C ALA A 4 0.61 4.37 -18.54
N THR A 5 -0.22 3.33 -18.68
CA THR A 5 -1.55 3.24 -18.07
C THR A 5 -1.47 2.78 -16.60
N TYR A 6 -0.37 2.14 -16.19
CA TYR A 6 -0.20 1.52 -14.86
C TYR A 6 1.19 1.78 -14.26
N SER A 7 1.67 3.01 -14.31
CA SER A 7 2.88 3.42 -13.61
C SER A 7 2.57 3.83 -12.17
N LEU A 8 3.28 3.23 -11.22
CA LEU A 8 3.31 3.64 -9.81
C LEU A 8 4.69 4.28 -9.54
N PRO A 9 4.80 5.63 -9.50
CA PRO A 9 6.07 6.28 -9.20
C PRO A 9 6.48 5.95 -7.76
N MET A 10 7.73 5.51 -7.57
CA MET A 10 8.28 5.22 -6.25
C MET A 10 8.95 6.46 -5.66
N GLY A 11 8.66 6.73 -4.39
CA GLY A 11 9.20 7.84 -3.62
C GLY A 11 10.33 7.41 -2.71
N THR A 12 10.31 7.90 -1.46
CA THR A 12 11.32 7.54 -0.47
C THR A 12 11.06 6.14 0.10
N PHE A 13 12.16 5.45 0.39
CA PHE A 13 12.16 4.26 1.23
C PHE A 13 12.88 4.60 2.54
N SER A 14 12.27 4.31 3.68
CA SER A 14 12.86 4.51 5.00
C SER A 14 12.71 3.29 5.90
N LEU A 15 13.72 3.07 6.74
CA LEU A 15 13.68 2.13 7.85
C LEU A 15 13.52 2.91 9.15
N ALA A 16 12.59 2.48 9.99
CA ALA A 16 12.28 3.09 11.27
C ALA A 16 12.27 2.05 12.41
N GLY A 17 12.32 2.53 13.65
CA GLY A 17 12.40 1.68 14.84
C GLY A 17 13.84 1.39 15.26
N THR A 18 14.09 0.16 15.69
CA THR A 18 15.40 -0.30 16.18
C THR A 18 15.84 -1.56 15.42
N PRO A 19 16.04 -1.47 14.09
CA PRO A 19 16.55 -2.60 13.32
C PRO A 19 17.99 -2.94 13.73
N ASP A 20 18.32 -4.22 13.68
CA ASP A 20 19.70 -4.68 13.75
C ASP A 20 20.45 -4.14 12.51
N PRO A 21 21.60 -3.47 12.67
CA PRO A 21 22.38 -2.94 11.54
C PRO A 21 22.77 -4.01 10.51
N THR A 22 23.05 -5.24 10.96
CA THR A 22 23.42 -6.36 10.08
C THR A 22 22.26 -6.83 9.24
N TRP A 23 21.02 -6.71 9.74
CA TRP A 23 19.81 -6.98 8.96
C TRP A 23 19.50 -5.82 8.00
N ALA A 24 19.60 -4.57 8.49
CA ALA A 24 19.29 -3.38 7.71
C ALA A 24 20.17 -3.22 6.45
N GLN A 25 21.39 -3.76 6.47
CA GLN A 25 22.33 -3.75 5.35
C GLN A 25 22.18 -4.94 4.40
N THR A 26 21.25 -5.86 4.65
CA THR A 26 20.93 -6.97 3.74
C THR A 26 19.88 -6.58 2.69
N THR A 27 19.48 -7.53 1.85
CA THR A 27 18.34 -7.39 0.93
C THR A 27 16.97 -7.55 1.61
N ASN A 28 16.92 -8.00 2.87
CA ASN A 28 15.65 -8.28 3.56
C ASN A 28 14.71 -7.06 3.64
N PRO A 29 15.17 -5.83 3.95
CA PRO A 29 14.30 -4.66 3.93
C PRO A 29 13.66 -4.38 2.56
N LEU A 30 14.37 -4.67 1.47
CA LEU A 30 13.85 -4.50 0.10
C LEU A 30 12.82 -5.57 -0.27
N LEU A 31 12.98 -6.79 0.25
CA LEU A 31 11.96 -7.84 0.08
C LEU A 31 10.66 -7.46 0.81
N VAL A 32 10.77 -6.90 2.01
CA VAL A 32 9.64 -6.35 2.77
C VAL A 32 8.95 -5.22 2.00
N GLN A 33 9.74 -4.26 1.47
CA GLN A 33 9.21 -3.20 0.62
C GLN A 33 8.45 -3.75 -0.60
N THR A 34 9.04 -4.73 -1.28
CA THR A 34 8.47 -5.31 -2.50
C THR A 34 7.13 -5.97 -2.21
N SER A 35 7.06 -6.80 -1.16
CA SER A 35 5.82 -7.46 -0.73
C SER A 35 4.72 -6.44 -0.37
N ALA A 36 5.09 -5.33 0.28
CA ALA A 36 4.13 -4.29 0.63
C ALA A 36 3.60 -3.52 -0.59
N VAL A 37 4.49 -3.19 -1.53
CA VAL A 37 4.08 -2.54 -2.78
C VAL A 37 3.17 -3.46 -3.60
N GLU A 38 3.43 -4.76 -3.64
CA GLU A 38 2.56 -5.74 -4.29
C GLU A 38 1.17 -5.80 -3.64
N ALA A 39 1.10 -5.84 -2.31
CA ALA A 39 -0.16 -5.83 -1.57
C ALA A 39 -0.96 -4.53 -1.81
N TYR A 40 -0.29 -3.38 -1.81
CA TYR A 40 -0.90 -2.09 -2.19
C TYR A 40 -1.51 -2.13 -3.59
N ILE A 41 -0.74 -2.58 -4.60
CA ILE A 41 -1.21 -2.67 -5.98
C ILE A 41 -2.39 -3.64 -6.08
N ALA A 42 -2.29 -4.82 -5.46
CA ALA A 42 -3.36 -5.81 -5.45
C ALA A 42 -4.63 -5.28 -4.77
N GLY A 43 -4.50 -4.51 -3.68
CA GLY A 43 -5.59 -3.82 -3.02
C GLY A 43 -6.30 -2.81 -3.92
N VAL A 44 -5.53 -1.90 -4.57
CA VAL A 44 -6.09 -0.95 -5.55
C VAL A 44 -6.85 -1.70 -6.65
N ARG A 45 -6.25 -2.74 -7.23
CA ARG A 45 -6.86 -3.53 -8.30
C ARG A 45 -8.15 -4.21 -7.89
N SER A 46 -8.15 -4.83 -6.72
CA SER A 46 -9.32 -5.50 -6.17
C SER A 46 -10.49 -4.53 -6.06
N LEU A 47 -10.24 -3.32 -5.56
CA LEU A 47 -11.29 -2.31 -5.34
C LEU A 47 -11.80 -1.68 -6.64
N VAL A 48 -10.87 -1.28 -7.53
CA VAL A 48 -11.21 -0.73 -8.86
C VAL A 48 -12.04 -1.71 -9.68
N GLN A 49 -11.79 -3.01 -9.55
CA GLN A 49 -12.57 -4.06 -10.23
C GLN A 49 -13.81 -4.51 -9.44
N ASN A 50 -14.12 -3.88 -8.30
CA ASN A 50 -15.20 -4.27 -7.41
C ASN A 50 -15.15 -5.74 -6.96
N ARG A 51 -13.94 -6.31 -6.84
CA ARG A 51 -13.64 -7.67 -6.39
C ARG A 51 -13.38 -7.69 -4.88
N LEU A 52 -14.45 -7.54 -4.10
CA LEU A 52 -14.36 -7.55 -2.64
C LEU A 52 -13.95 -8.92 -2.06
N ASP A 53 -14.09 -10.00 -2.84
CA ASP A 53 -13.54 -11.30 -2.54
C ASP A 53 -12.01 -11.28 -2.53
N TRP A 54 -11.39 -10.63 -3.53
CA TRP A 54 -9.93 -10.46 -3.58
C TRP A 54 -9.42 -9.52 -2.49
N TRP A 55 -10.12 -8.42 -2.23
CA TRP A 55 -9.78 -7.48 -1.15
C TRP A 55 -9.61 -8.20 0.19
N ARG A 56 -10.53 -9.12 0.52
CA ARG A 56 -10.50 -9.87 1.79
C ARG A 56 -9.28 -10.79 1.93
N SER A 57 -8.64 -11.20 0.83
CA SER A 57 -7.42 -12.00 0.86
C SER A 57 -6.20 -11.18 1.30
N PHE A 58 -6.15 -9.89 0.98
CA PHE A 58 -5.03 -9.00 1.31
C PHE A 58 -5.27 -8.15 2.55
N ALA A 59 -6.53 -7.87 2.87
CA ALA A 59 -6.96 -6.99 3.94
C ALA A 59 -8.03 -7.67 4.83
N PRO A 60 -7.70 -8.79 5.51
CA PRO A 60 -8.67 -9.55 6.28
C PRO A 60 -9.21 -8.71 7.44
N GLY A 61 -10.53 -8.58 7.51
CA GLY A 61 -11.22 -7.80 8.54
C GLY A 61 -11.14 -6.27 8.35
N VAL A 62 -10.52 -5.79 7.28
CA VAL A 62 -10.44 -4.35 6.97
C VAL A 62 -11.58 -3.96 6.03
N ALA A 63 -12.32 -2.91 6.39
CA ALA A 63 -13.34 -2.36 5.50
C ALA A 63 -12.68 -1.76 4.24
N PRO A 64 -13.22 -2.03 3.04
CA PRO A 64 -12.69 -1.46 1.81
C PRO A 64 -12.88 0.08 1.81
N PRO A 65 -11.88 0.86 1.37
CA PRO A 65 -12.03 2.31 1.26
C PRO A 65 -13.03 2.66 0.16
N ALA A 66 -14.22 3.13 0.57
CA ALA A 66 -15.37 3.32 -0.30
C ALA A 66 -15.10 4.13 -1.59
N PRO A 67 -14.30 5.22 -1.58
CA PRO A 67 -14.02 5.98 -2.81
C PRO A 67 -13.34 5.17 -3.92
N LEU A 68 -12.61 4.10 -3.60
CA LEU A 68 -11.90 3.26 -4.58
C LEU A 68 -12.79 2.18 -5.22
N ILE A 69 -13.93 1.84 -4.59
CA ILE A 69 -14.78 0.73 -5.04
C ILE A 69 -15.43 1.11 -6.38
N GLY A 70 -15.09 0.37 -7.43
CA GLY A 70 -15.59 0.61 -8.79
C GLY A 70 -15.13 1.93 -9.41
N ALA A 71 -14.13 2.60 -8.81
CA ALA A 71 -13.49 3.76 -9.42
C ALA A 71 -12.64 3.34 -10.64
N ALA A 72 -12.29 4.30 -11.50
CA ALA A 72 -11.25 4.07 -12.49
C ALA A 72 -9.88 3.87 -11.82
N ASN A 73 -8.90 3.35 -12.57
CA ASN A 73 -7.54 3.23 -12.05
C ASN A 73 -7.02 4.59 -11.57
N PRO A 74 -6.51 4.71 -10.33
CA PRO A 74 -6.07 5.98 -9.79
C PRO A 74 -4.95 6.61 -10.61
N ARG A 75 -4.97 7.94 -10.69
CA ARG A 75 -3.78 8.70 -11.11
C ARG A 75 -2.97 9.05 -9.87
N TYR A 76 -1.72 8.62 -9.81
CA TYR A 76 -0.80 8.97 -8.73
C TYR A 76 -0.30 10.41 -8.92
N LEU A 77 -0.60 11.28 -7.95
CA LEU A 77 -0.21 12.69 -7.94
C LEU A 77 1.14 12.90 -7.25
N THR A 78 1.48 12.04 -6.30
CA THR A 78 2.81 11.97 -5.69
C THR A 78 3.37 10.55 -5.80
N PRO A 79 4.70 10.38 -5.73
CA PRO A 79 5.31 9.07 -5.57
C PRO A 79 4.82 8.34 -4.30
N LEU A 80 4.87 7.01 -4.32
CA LEU A 80 4.59 6.15 -3.18
C LEU A 80 5.81 6.09 -2.25
N ASN A 81 5.67 6.68 -1.07
CA ASN A 81 6.67 6.57 -0.02
C ASN A 81 6.38 5.33 0.83
N VAL A 82 7.44 4.62 1.22
CA VAL A 82 7.36 3.40 2.02
C VAL A 82 8.24 3.54 3.26
N THR A 83 7.65 3.32 4.43
CA THR A 83 8.36 3.25 5.70
C THR A 83 8.19 1.86 6.30
N VAL A 84 9.29 1.15 6.47
CA VAL A 84 9.32 -0.16 7.14
C VAL A 84 9.68 0.03 8.60
N GLN A 85 8.79 -0.38 9.49
CA GLN A 85 9.05 -0.44 10.93
C GLN A 85 9.68 -1.80 11.26
N ALA A 86 10.85 -1.79 11.90
CA ALA A 86 11.57 -3.00 12.27
C ALA A 86 12.06 -3.00 13.72
N ASN A 87 12.18 -4.20 14.28
CA ASN A 87 12.76 -4.46 15.59
C ASN A 87 13.72 -5.65 15.49
N GLY A 88 15.01 -5.40 15.74
CA GLY A 88 16.06 -6.40 15.52
C GLY A 88 16.09 -6.82 14.05
N THR A 89 15.98 -8.12 13.80
CA THR A 89 16.05 -8.70 12.45
C THR A 89 14.69 -8.90 11.77
N GLN A 90 13.62 -8.29 12.30
CA GLN A 90 12.26 -8.51 11.82
C GLN A 90 11.55 -7.19 11.50
N ALA A 91 10.90 -7.14 10.33
CA ALA A 91 9.90 -6.14 10.04
C ALA A 91 8.63 -6.44 10.86
N THR A 92 7.99 -5.39 11.35
CA THR A 92 6.78 -5.48 12.20
C THR A 92 5.57 -4.85 11.53
N ALA A 93 5.80 -3.76 10.79
CA ALA A 93 4.78 -3.07 10.02
C ALA A 93 5.39 -2.33 8.83
N VAL A 94 4.56 -1.99 7.85
CA VAL A 94 4.91 -1.10 6.74
C VAL A 94 3.84 -0.02 6.63
N THR A 95 4.26 1.22 6.46
CA THR A 95 3.36 2.33 6.14
C THR A 95 3.64 2.81 4.72
N LEU A 96 2.61 2.88 3.90
CA LEU A 96 2.69 3.41 2.54
C LEU A 96 1.84 4.67 2.43
N THR A 97 2.40 5.71 1.81
CA THR A 97 1.71 7.00 1.65
C THR A 97 1.90 7.57 0.25
N ASN A 98 0.84 8.16 -0.29
CA ASN A 98 0.89 9.00 -1.48
C ASN A 98 -0.36 9.89 -1.55
N THR A 99 -0.48 10.65 -2.64
CA THR A 99 -1.70 11.34 -3.03
C THR A 99 -2.17 10.78 -4.37
N ILE A 100 -3.46 10.50 -4.49
CA ILE A 100 -4.09 10.01 -5.72
C ILE A 100 -5.25 10.90 -6.15
N SER A 101 -5.53 10.90 -7.45
CA SER A 101 -6.78 11.41 -8.01
C SER A 101 -7.64 10.22 -8.44
N LEU A 102 -8.89 10.21 -7.99
CA LEU A 102 -9.91 9.24 -8.35
C LEU A 102 -10.92 9.85 -9.31
N SER A 103 -11.31 9.09 -10.32
CA SER A 103 -12.44 9.36 -11.21
C SER A 103 -13.37 8.14 -11.24
N GLY A 104 -14.66 8.37 -11.47
CA GLY A 104 -15.68 7.33 -11.29
C GLY A 104 -15.85 6.92 -9.82
N GLY A 105 -16.51 5.78 -9.58
CA GLY A 105 -16.84 5.31 -8.24
C GLY A 105 -17.89 6.19 -7.54
N THR A 106 -17.97 6.06 -6.21
CA THR A 106 -18.99 6.74 -5.39
C THR A 106 -18.58 8.14 -4.94
N SER A 107 -17.28 8.45 -4.92
CA SER A 107 -16.75 9.73 -4.45
C SER A 107 -15.47 10.12 -5.20
N PRO A 108 -15.57 10.63 -6.45
CA PRO A 108 -14.42 11.17 -7.19
C PRO A 108 -13.74 12.32 -6.44
N GLY A 109 -12.43 12.51 -6.63
CA GLY A 109 -11.70 13.58 -5.94
C GLY A 109 -10.21 13.31 -5.80
N ARG A 110 -9.53 14.19 -5.06
CA ARG A 110 -8.12 14.01 -4.66
C ARG A 110 -8.06 13.52 -3.22
N TYR A 111 -7.22 12.54 -2.98
CA TYR A 111 -7.11 11.90 -1.66
C TYR A 111 -5.65 11.71 -1.26
N SER A 112 -5.36 12.04 -0.01
CA SER A 112 -4.19 11.57 0.72
C SER A 112 -4.44 10.14 1.16
N VAL A 113 -3.53 9.24 0.77
CA VAL A 113 -3.62 7.81 1.04
C VAL A 113 -2.66 7.46 2.15
N THR A 114 -3.14 6.67 3.11
CA THR A 114 -2.28 5.99 4.08
C THR A 114 -2.72 4.55 4.19
N VAL A 115 -1.79 3.64 3.92
CA VAL A 115 -1.99 2.19 4.07
C VAL A 115 -1.01 1.71 5.13
N GLN A 116 -1.51 0.95 6.09
CA GLN A 116 -0.66 0.24 7.04
C GLN A 116 -0.80 -1.25 6.82
N GLU A 117 0.34 -1.91 6.76
CA GLU A 117 0.46 -3.35 6.71
C GLU A 117 1.15 -3.87 7.96
N THR A 118 0.74 -5.04 8.42
CA THR A 118 1.31 -5.70 9.60
C THR A 118 1.65 -7.14 9.26
N VAL A 119 2.63 -7.70 9.98
CA VAL A 119 2.98 -9.10 9.81
C VAL A 119 1.97 -9.97 10.56
N ASN A 120 1.22 -10.78 9.81
CA ASN A 120 0.30 -11.78 10.33
C ASN A 120 0.72 -13.17 9.85
N LYS A 121 1.12 -14.05 10.79
CA LYS A 121 1.59 -15.43 10.49
C LYS A 121 2.69 -15.46 9.41
N GLY A 122 3.61 -14.51 9.45
CA GLY A 122 4.72 -14.42 8.49
C GLY A 122 4.39 -13.77 7.14
N ASN A 123 3.15 -13.30 6.93
CA ASN A 123 2.76 -12.58 5.73
C ASN A 123 2.45 -11.12 6.07
N LEU A 124 2.84 -10.18 5.20
CA LEU A 124 2.35 -8.82 5.26
C LEU A 124 0.90 -8.77 4.78
N VAL A 125 0.02 -8.24 5.62
CA VAL A 125 -1.39 -8.01 5.29
C VAL A 125 -1.76 -6.56 5.57
N ILE A 126 -2.63 -6.01 4.73
CA ILE A 126 -3.21 -4.68 4.96
C ILE A 126 -4.03 -4.75 6.24
N SER A 127 -3.66 -3.91 7.20
CA SER A 127 -4.31 -3.75 8.50
C SER A 127 -5.16 -2.48 8.59
N SER A 128 -4.83 -1.47 7.79
CA SER A 128 -5.65 -0.27 7.62
C SER A 128 -5.43 0.36 6.24
N TRP A 129 -6.48 1.00 5.71
CA TRP A 129 -6.40 1.80 4.49
C TRP A 129 -7.30 3.03 4.65
N SER A 130 -6.69 4.21 4.66
CA SER A 130 -7.38 5.49 4.79
C SER A 130 -7.25 6.32 3.51
N LEU A 131 -8.35 6.96 3.13
CA LEU A 131 -8.42 7.99 2.10
C LEU A 131 -9.01 9.24 2.72
N GLN A 132 -8.23 10.30 2.81
CA GLN A 132 -8.67 11.61 3.31
C GLN A 132 -8.65 12.62 2.17
N PRO A 133 -9.64 13.52 2.02
CA PRO A 133 -9.58 14.58 1.03
C PRO A 133 -8.27 15.37 1.11
N ALA A 134 -7.63 15.62 -0.04
CA ALA A 134 -6.35 16.32 -0.17
C ALA A 134 -6.51 17.73 -0.76
#